data_AF-X1CU44-F1
#
_entry.id   AF-X1CU44-F1
#
_cell.length_a   1.000
_cell.length_b   1.000
_cell.length_c   1.000
_cell.angle_alpha   90.00
_cell.angle_beta   90.00
_cell.angle_gamma   90.00
#
_symmetry.space_group_name_H-M   'P 1'
#
loop_
_entity.id
_entity.type
_entity.pdbx_description
1 polymer ?
#
loop_
_entity_poly.entity_id
_entity_poly.type
_entity_poly.pdbx_seq_one_letter_code
_entity_poly.pdbx_strand_id
1 'polypeptide(L)' 'MTLEIGDILFTGTPAGVGQLQPGDILETAIEGIGTLRNSIEQDTTI' A
#
# COMPACT_ATOMS: atom_id res chain seq x y z
N MET A 1 5.86 23.38 -10.62
CA MET A 1 6.14 22.63 -9.38
C MET A 1 7.45 21.87 -9.58
N THR A 2 8.24 21.73 -8.53
CA THR A 2 9.57 21.06 -8.53
C THR A 2 9.54 19.93 -7.50
N LEU A 3 10.26 18.84 -7.78
CA LEU A 3 10.45 17.73 -6.84
C LEU A 3 11.66 17.98 -5.96
N GLU A 4 11.56 17.57 -4.70
CA GLU A 4 12.58 17.73 -3.68
C GLU A 4 13.18 16.38 -3.27
N ILE A 5 14.33 16.44 -2.61
CA ILE A 5 15.00 15.24 -2.12
C ILE A 5 14.14 14.57 -1.05
N GLY A 6 13.86 13.28 -1.25
CA GLY A 6 13.02 12.49 -0.35
C GLY A 6 11.58 12.35 -0.83
N ASP A 7 11.20 13.02 -1.91
CA ASP A 7 9.87 12.84 -2.50
C ASP A 7 9.66 11.40 -3.00
N ILE A 8 8.49 10.86 -2.72
CA ILE A 8 8.08 9.51 -3.11
C ILE A 8 7.02 9.61 -4.21
N LEU A 9 7.28 8.95 -5.34
CA LEU A 9 6.35 8.90 -6.47
C LEU A 9 5.69 7.51 -6.55
N PHE A 10 4.36 7.48 -6.52
CA PHE A 10 3.60 6.26 -6.75
C PHE A 10 3.35 6.07 -8.25
N THR A 11 3.78 4.93 -8.80
CA THR A 11 3.72 4.65 -10.25
C THR A 11 2.37 4.11 -10.73
N GLY A 12 1.39 4.01 -9.84
CA GLY A 12 0.09 3.41 -10.09
C GLY A 12 0.05 1.90 -9.83
N THR A 13 -1.15 1.34 -9.89
CA THR A 13 -1.45 -0.08 -9.61
C THR A 13 -2.07 -0.72 -10.86
N PRO A 14 -1.75 -1.99 -11.16
CA PRO A 14 -2.46 -2.76 -12.18
C PRO A 14 -3.96 -2.90 -11.89
N ALA A 15 -4.70 -3.49 -12.83
CA ALA A 15 -6.09 -3.86 -12.60
C ALA A 15 -6.21 -4.93 -11.50
N GLY A 16 -7.39 -5.00 -10.85
CA GLY A 16 -7.67 -5.96 -9.78
C GLY A 16 -7.84 -5.34 -8.38
N VAL A 17 -8.11 -4.02 -8.30
CA VAL A 17 -8.42 -3.36 -7.03
C VAL A 17 -9.73 -3.91 -6.42
N GLY A 18 -9.72 -4.16 -5.11
CA GLY A 18 -10.84 -4.70 -4.34
C GLY A 18 -10.94 -4.07 -2.95
N GLN A 19 -12.06 -4.26 -2.27
CA GLN A 19 -12.26 -3.78 -0.90
C GLN A 19 -11.48 -4.65 0.10
N LEU A 20 -10.95 -4.01 1.13
CA LEU A 20 -10.32 -4.65 2.28
C LEU A 20 -11.24 -4.56 3.49
N GLN A 21 -11.14 -5.55 4.37
CA GLN A 21 -11.89 -5.64 5.62
C GLN A 21 -10.94 -5.69 6.83
N PRO A 22 -11.38 -5.20 8.01
CA PRO A 22 -10.63 -5.41 9.23
C PRO A 22 -10.33 -6.89 9.49
N GLY A 23 -9.08 -7.18 9.86
CA GLY A 23 -8.56 -8.54 10.01
C GLY A 23 -7.86 -9.08 8.77
N ASP A 24 -7.98 -8.44 7.62
CA ASP A 24 -7.24 -8.83 6.41
C ASP A 24 -5.73 -8.62 6.59
N ILE A 25 -4.95 -9.47 5.91
CA ILE A 25 -3.52 -9.26 5.71
C ILE A 25 -3.28 -8.97 4.23
N LEU A 26 -2.93 -7.73 3.93
CA LEU A 26 -2.51 -7.30 2.60
C LEU A 26 -1.03 -7.60 2.40
N GLU A 27 -0.70 -8.31 1.32
CA GLU A 27 0.68 -8.56 0.91
C GLU A 27 0.89 -8.11 -0.53
N THR A 28 1.96 -7.36 -0.79
CA THR A 28 2.39 -6.96 -2.13
C THR A 28 3.89 -7.15 -2.27
N ALA A 29 4.34 -7.57 -3.44
CA ALA A 29 5.75 -7.86 -3.70
C ALA A 29 6.20 -7.26 -5.03
N ILE A 30 7.42 -6.76 -5.04
CA ILE A 30 8.13 -6.41 -6.26
C ILE A 30 9.41 -7.23 -6.30
N GLU A 31 9.58 -7.99 -7.39
CA GLU A 31 10.77 -8.81 -7.60
C GLU A 31 12.04 -7.96 -7.49
N GLY A 32 13.01 -8.44 -6.71
CA GLY A 32 14.29 -7.75 -6.48
C GLY A 32 14.22 -6.56 -5.51
N ILE A 33 13.04 -6.14 -5.05
CA ILE A 33 12.90 -5.11 -4.01
C ILE A 33 12.48 -5.73 -2.68
N GLY A 34 11.42 -6.54 -2.69
CA GLY A 34 10.92 -7.21 -1.50
C GLY A 34 9.40 -7.24 -1.40
N THR A 35 8.93 -7.68 -0.24
CA THR A 35 7.52 -7.85 0.08
C THR A 35 7.12 -6.90 1.20
N LEU A 36 6.03 -6.15 0.99
CA LEU A 36 5.36 -5.36 2.00
C LEU A 36 4.12 -6.12 2.47
N ARG A 37 4.01 -6.32 3.78
CA ARG A 37 2.87 -6.95 4.45
C ARG A 37 2.25 -5.98 5.44
N ASN A 38 0.94 -5.80 5.36
CA ASN A 38 0.17 -4.89 6.19
C ASN A 38 -1.07 -5.58 6.76
N SER A 39 -1.26 -5.52 8.07
CA SER A 39 -2.47 -6.02 8.73
C SER A 39 -3.50 -4.89 8.80
N ILE A 40 -4.71 -5.15 8.33
CA ILE A 40 -5.79 -4.15 8.29
C ILE A 40 -6.53 -4.17 9.62
N GLU A 41 -6.56 -3.04 10.31
CA GLU A 41 -7.27 -2.88 11.58
C GLU A 41 -8.55 -2.05 11.40
N GLN A 42 -9.50 -2.23 12.32
CA GLN A 42 -10.73 -1.45 12.32
C GLN A 42 -10.42 -0.01 12.78
N ASP A 43 -10.87 0.99 12.01
CA ASP A 43 -10.80 2.37 12.47
C ASP A 43 -11.68 2.52 13.72
N THR A 44 -11.02 2.85 14.83
CA THR A 44 -11.64 2.94 16.17
C THR A 44 -11.96 4.40 16.54
N THR A 45 -11.81 5.34 15.60
CA THR A 45 -12.10 6.75 15.85
C THR A 45 -13.63 6.98 15.89
N ILE A 46 -14.12 7.46 17.04
CA ILE A 46 -15.53 7.84 17.31
C ILE A 46 -15.81 9.25 16.80
#